data_AF-A0A958XUT2-F1
#
_entry.id   AF-A0A958XUT2-F1
#
_cell.length_a   1.000
_cell.length_b   1.000
_cell.length_c   1.000
_cell.angle_alpha   90.00
_cell.angle_beta   90.00
_cell.angle_gamma   90.00
#
_symmetry.space_group_name_H-M   'P 1'
#
loop_
_entity.id
_entity.type
_entity.pdbx_description
1 polymer ?
#
loop_
_entity_poly.entity_id
_entity_poly.type
_entity_poly.pdbx_seq_one_letter_code
_entity_poly.pdbx_strand_id
1 'polypeptide(L)'
;RNPPPGRRAIEAVWYTGRMMGETAAHNMLADNPAPHPPSTVHRTPSTVHRLPYTPGIWFNSAKFFDIEYQVYGDIRPALPDEQQSLYWEHSDGKKGIRINYDAATGRVLGFNLMGVRYRHEICEKWLREGAHVEAVLSRLGMANFDPEFSRQYEAELVDLYNRQTGKNIQLKQKRGLDAVLSFLSNANR
;
A
#
# COMPACT_ATOMS: atom_id res chain seq x y z
N ARG A 1 20.05 12.58 -5.01
CA ARG A 1 20.90 12.12 -3.88
C ARG A 1 20.20 12.23 -2.51
N ASN A 2 19.16 13.06 -2.36
CA ASN A 2 18.35 13.09 -1.14
C ASN A 2 16.97 12.46 -1.42
N PRO A 3 16.64 11.30 -0.83
CA PRO A 3 15.31 10.73 -0.96
C PRO A 3 14.28 11.60 -0.18
N PRO A 4 12.99 11.54 -0.55
CA PRO A 4 11.94 12.13 0.28
C PRO A 4 11.98 11.61 1.73
N PRO A 5 11.47 12.36 2.72
CA PRO A 5 11.35 11.88 4.09
C PRO A 5 10.69 10.49 4.16
N GLY A 6 11.28 9.59 4.96
CA GLY A 6 10.80 8.21 5.10
C GLY A 6 11.17 7.25 3.97
N ARG A 7 11.87 7.71 2.92
CA ARG A 7 12.34 6.84 1.80
C ARG A 7 13.82 6.53 1.93
N ARG A 8 14.22 5.35 1.45
CA ARG A 8 15.63 4.95 1.42
C ARG A 8 16.33 5.55 0.21
N ALA A 9 17.63 5.83 0.34
CA ALA A 9 18.42 6.32 -0.78
C ALA A 9 18.51 5.28 -1.93
N ILE A 10 18.43 3.99 -1.59
CA ILE A 10 18.45 2.87 -2.52
C ILE A 10 17.24 1.98 -2.23
N GLU A 11 16.46 1.71 -3.27
CA GLU A 11 15.27 0.87 -3.25
C GLU A 11 15.34 -0.12 -4.41
N ALA A 12 16.06 -1.22 -4.21
CA ALA A 12 16.27 -2.26 -5.21
C ALA A 12 15.03 -3.16 -5.38
N VAL A 13 13.91 -2.55 -5.81
CA VAL A 13 12.63 -3.22 -6.03
C VAL A 13 12.20 -2.98 -7.48
N TRP A 14 11.69 -4.03 -8.15
CA TRP A 14 11.27 -3.96 -9.54
C TRP A 14 10.28 -2.81 -9.82
N TYR A 15 9.29 -2.62 -8.94
CA TYR A 15 8.30 -1.55 -9.06
C TYR A 15 8.94 -0.16 -9.06
N THR A 16 9.93 0.07 -8.20
CA THR A 16 10.70 1.32 -8.18
C THR A 16 11.43 1.53 -9.51
N GLY A 17 12.09 0.48 -10.01
CA GLY A 17 12.77 0.52 -11.31
C GLY A 17 11.82 0.87 -12.46
N ARG A 18 10.61 0.27 -12.48
CA ARG A 18 9.58 0.56 -13.49
C ARG A 18 9.15 2.03 -13.45
N MET A 19 8.77 2.55 -12.28
CA MET A 19 8.32 3.94 -12.11
C MET A 19 9.41 4.96 -12.46
N MET A 20 10.65 4.68 -12.06
CA MET A 20 11.80 5.52 -12.44
C MET A 20 12.05 5.48 -13.95
N GLY A 21 11.94 4.31 -14.58
CA GLY A 21 12.09 4.12 -16.02
C GLY A 21 11.05 4.91 -16.83
N GLU A 22 9.78 4.87 -16.42
CA GLU A 22 8.70 5.67 -17.02
C GLU A 22 9.01 7.19 -16.94
N THR A 23 9.45 7.66 -15.77
CA THR A 23 9.84 9.07 -15.56
C THR A 23 11.04 9.47 -16.41
N ALA A 24 12.05 8.60 -16.48
CA ALA A 24 13.26 8.84 -17.28
C ALA A 24 12.93 8.91 -18.78
N ALA A 25 12.12 7.97 -19.29
CA ALA A 25 11.70 7.95 -20.68
C ALA A 25 10.92 9.23 -21.05
N HIS A 26 9.97 9.65 -20.21
CA HIS A 26 9.22 10.89 -20.42
C HIS A 26 10.17 12.10 -20.54
N ASN A 27 11.13 12.22 -19.63
CA ASN A 27 12.06 13.34 -19.61
C ASN A 27 13.08 13.31 -20.77
N MET A 28 13.50 12.14 -21.23
CA MET A 28 14.39 12.00 -22.39
C MET A 28 13.68 12.38 -23.70
N LEU A 29 12.40 12.03 -23.84
CA LEU A 29 11.61 12.37 -25.02
C LEU A 29 11.12 13.82 -25.02
N ALA A 30 11.05 14.46 -23.84
CA ALA A 30 10.69 15.86 -23.72
C ALA A 30 11.65 16.80 -24.48
N ASP A 31 12.92 16.42 -24.56
CA ASP A 31 13.98 17.22 -25.19
C ASP A 31 14.09 16.97 -26.72
N ASN A 32 13.25 16.08 -27.30
CA ASN A 32 13.34 15.69 -28.71
C ASN A 32 11.95 15.70 -29.38
N PRO A 33 11.46 16.86 -29.88
CA PRO A 33 10.27 16.87 -30.72
C PRO A 33 10.55 16.04 -31.98
N ALA A 34 9.62 15.19 -32.38
CA ALA A 34 9.78 14.24 -33.47
C ALA A 34 10.50 14.84 -34.71
N PRO A 35 11.38 14.07 -35.40
CA PRO A 35 12.21 14.56 -36.50
C PRO A 35 11.44 14.92 -37.79
N HIS A 36 10.11 14.88 -37.77
CA HIS A 36 9.27 15.26 -38.90
C HIS A 36 8.51 16.55 -38.58
N PRO A 37 8.63 17.60 -39.41
CA PRO A 37 7.74 18.74 -39.29
C PRO A 37 6.30 18.25 -39.51
N PRO A 38 5.35 18.51 -38.60
CA PRO A 38 3.96 18.41 -38.97
C PRO A 38 3.73 19.42 -40.10
N SER A 39 3.17 18.92 -41.21
CA SER A 39 2.58 19.72 -42.28
C SER A 39 1.92 20.97 -41.69
N THR A 40 2.31 22.14 -42.18
CA THR A 40 1.87 23.50 -41.84
C THR A 40 0.44 23.59 -41.30
N VAL A 41 0.30 23.44 -39.98
CA VAL A 41 -0.80 24.01 -39.17
C VAL A 41 -0.19 24.32 -37.80
N HIS A 42 -0.37 25.56 -37.34
CA HIS A 42 0.18 26.12 -36.11
C HIS A 42 0.20 25.14 -34.93
N ARG A 43 1.38 24.61 -34.60
CA ARG A 43 1.63 23.98 -33.30
C ARG A 43 2.49 24.93 -32.48
N THR A 44 1.85 25.63 -31.54
CA THR A 44 2.52 26.42 -30.50
C THR A 44 3.61 25.55 -29.86
N PRO A 45 4.82 26.08 -29.54
CA PRO A 45 5.82 25.30 -28.82
C PRO A 45 5.18 24.80 -27.54
N SER A 46 4.95 23.49 -27.45
CA SER A 46 4.47 22.89 -26.22
C SER A 46 5.69 22.91 -25.31
N THR A 47 5.70 23.79 -24.31
CA THR A 47 6.70 23.75 -23.24
C THR A 47 6.61 22.37 -22.60
N VAL A 48 7.49 21.44 -22.97
CA VAL A 48 7.45 20.11 -22.37
C VAL A 48 8.07 20.23 -20.99
N HIS A 49 7.23 20.11 -19.97
CA HIS A 49 7.66 20.20 -18.58
C HIS A 49 8.34 18.90 -18.16
N ARG A 50 9.60 18.99 -17.70
CA ARG A 50 10.26 17.85 -17.05
C ARG A 50 9.44 17.41 -15.84
N LEU A 51 9.17 16.11 -15.75
CA LEU A 51 8.45 15.51 -14.64
C LEU A 51 9.43 15.11 -13.54
N PRO A 52 9.27 15.62 -12.31
CA PRO A 52 10.03 15.10 -11.18
C PRO A 52 9.60 13.66 -10.87
N TYR A 53 10.54 12.83 -10.42
CA TYR A 53 10.20 11.51 -9.88
C TYR A 53 9.52 11.70 -8.51
N THR A 54 8.22 11.44 -8.47
CA THR A 54 7.42 11.46 -7.24
C THR A 54 7.05 10.03 -6.87
N PRO A 55 7.79 9.39 -5.94
CA PRO A 55 7.43 8.06 -5.51
C PRO A 55 6.11 8.09 -4.73
N GLY A 56 5.21 7.15 -5.01
CA GLY A 56 3.98 6.94 -4.23
C GLY A 56 4.26 6.34 -2.85
N ILE A 57 3.24 5.73 -2.24
CA ILE A 57 3.43 4.95 -1.00
C ILE A 57 4.41 3.80 -1.31
N TRP A 58 5.39 3.59 -0.42
CA TRP A 58 6.35 2.51 -0.61
C TRP A 58 5.66 1.16 -0.41
N PHE A 59 5.96 0.20 -1.28
CA PHE A 59 5.48 -1.17 -1.13
C PHE A 59 6.46 -2.17 -1.73
N ASN A 60 6.36 -3.40 -1.27
CA ASN A 60 7.01 -4.55 -1.89
C ASN A 60 6.12 -5.77 -1.76
N SER A 61 6.11 -6.62 -2.79
CA SER A 61 5.46 -7.93 -2.75
C SER A 61 6.37 -8.92 -3.42
N ALA A 62 6.51 -10.09 -2.81
CA ALA A 62 7.35 -11.15 -3.30
C ALA A 62 6.74 -12.50 -2.96
N LYS A 63 6.97 -13.47 -3.83
CA LYS A 63 6.62 -14.86 -3.60
C LYS A 63 7.89 -15.69 -3.56
N PHE A 64 8.13 -16.34 -2.43
CA PHE A 64 9.27 -17.23 -2.21
C PHE A 64 8.74 -18.65 -2.07
N PHE A 65 8.77 -19.42 -3.17
CA PHE A 65 8.13 -20.74 -3.23
C PHE A 65 6.65 -20.66 -2.84
N ASP A 66 6.28 -21.26 -1.71
CA ASP A 66 4.92 -21.29 -1.19
C ASP A 66 4.61 -20.15 -0.22
N ILE A 67 5.59 -19.27 0.05
CA ILE A 67 5.46 -18.16 0.99
C ILE A 67 5.18 -16.87 0.23
N GLU A 68 4.02 -16.29 0.48
CA GLU A 68 3.67 -14.94 0.03
C GLU A 68 4.15 -13.92 1.07
N TYR A 69 4.81 -12.87 0.61
CA TYR A 69 5.27 -11.75 1.43
C TYR A 69 4.75 -10.44 0.84
N GLN A 70 4.14 -9.60 1.68
CA GLN A 70 3.71 -8.26 1.28
C GLN A 70 4.05 -7.24 2.35
N VAL A 71 4.47 -6.06 1.93
CA VAL A 71 4.68 -4.91 2.79
C VAL A 71 4.20 -3.65 2.10
N TYR A 72 3.46 -2.83 2.83
CA TYR A 72 2.89 -1.57 2.36
C TYR A 72 3.15 -0.50 3.41
N GLY A 73 3.62 0.69 3.02
CA GLY A 73 3.85 1.81 3.93
C GLY A 73 5.13 1.69 4.79
N ASP A 74 5.09 2.31 5.97
CA ASP A 74 6.22 2.39 6.90
C ASP A 74 6.21 1.21 7.89
N ILE A 75 6.95 0.16 7.54
CA ILE A 75 7.26 -0.96 8.43
C ILE A 75 8.77 -1.00 8.65
N ARG A 76 9.18 -0.74 9.90
CA ARG A 76 10.60 -0.71 10.28
C ARG A 76 10.97 -1.93 11.10
N PRO A 77 12.23 -2.43 11.00
CA PRO A 77 12.72 -3.51 11.84
C PRO A 77 12.66 -3.19 13.34
N ALA A 78 13.02 -1.95 13.71
CA ALA A 78 12.83 -1.42 15.05
C ALA A 78 11.56 -0.57 15.08
N LEU A 79 10.63 -0.89 15.98
CA LEU A 79 9.41 -0.13 16.16
C LEU A 79 9.74 1.21 16.85
N PRO A 80 9.47 2.36 16.21
CA PRO A 80 9.65 3.66 16.85
C PRO A 80 8.67 3.86 18.02
N ASP A 81 9.05 4.67 19.01
CA ASP A 81 8.25 4.91 20.22
C ASP A 81 6.87 5.54 19.93
N GLU A 82 6.78 6.33 18.85
CA GLU A 82 5.54 6.94 18.39
C GLU A 82 4.58 5.97 17.68
N GLN A 83 5.01 4.73 17.43
CA GLN A 83 4.23 3.71 16.73
C GLN A 83 3.81 2.59 17.68
N GLN A 84 2.60 2.09 17.46
CA GLN A 84 2.14 0.83 18.00
C GLN A 84 2.05 -0.23 16.90
N SER A 85 2.14 -1.50 17.30
CA SER A 85 2.11 -2.63 16.39
C SER A 85 1.08 -3.66 16.86
N LEU A 86 0.07 -3.89 16.03
CA LEU A 86 -0.82 -5.04 16.16
C LEU A 86 -0.22 -6.19 15.35
N TYR A 87 0.29 -7.21 16.04
CA TYR A 87 0.90 -8.38 15.41
C TYR A 87 0.15 -9.65 15.79
N TRP A 88 -0.39 -10.34 14.80
CA TRP A 88 -0.97 -11.67 14.93
C TRP A 88 -0.13 -12.66 14.14
N GLU A 89 0.05 -13.83 14.73
CA GLU A 89 0.73 -14.97 14.11
C GLU A 89 -0.15 -16.20 14.31
N HIS A 90 -0.32 -16.98 13.24
CA HIS A 90 -1.06 -18.23 13.32
C HIS A 90 -0.28 -19.28 14.12
N SER A 91 -0.97 -20.18 14.82
CA SER A 91 -0.35 -21.16 15.71
C SER A 91 0.59 -22.15 15.01
N ASP A 92 0.49 -22.31 13.69
CA ASP A 92 1.42 -23.13 12.89
C ASP A 92 2.71 -22.40 12.49
N GLY A 93 2.84 -21.11 12.84
CA GLY A 93 4.00 -20.26 12.52
C GLY A 93 4.17 -19.90 11.04
N LYS A 94 3.19 -20.23 10.18
CA LYS A 94 3.30 -20.04 8.72
C LYS A 94 2.60 -18.77 8.21
N LYS A 95 1.86 -18.07 9.08
CA LYS A 95 1.10 -16.88 8.71
C LYS A 95 1.27 -15.80 9.75
N GLY A 96 1.46 -14.58 9.27
CA GLY A 96 1.63 -13.40 10.11
C GLY A 96 0.97 -12.18 9.48
N ILE A 97 0.31 -11.38 10.31
CA ILE A 97 -0.29 -10.11 9.94
C ILE A 97 0.17 -9.07 10.95
N ARG A 98 0.82 -8.02 10.46
CA ARG A 98 1.23 -6.86 11.24
C ARG A 98 0.59 -5.59 10.68
N ILE A 99 0.03 -4.78 11.57
CA ILE A 99 -0.41 -3.42 11.26
C ILE A 99 0.31 -2.47 12.22
N ASN A 100 1.15 -1.59 11.68
CA ASN A 100 1.72 -0.50 12.45
C ASN A 100 0.84 0.75 12.31
N TYR A 101 0.64 1.46 13.41
CA TYR A 101 -0.15 2.67 13.45
C TYR A 101 0.46 3.68 14.43
N ASP A 102 0.17 4.95 14.20
CA ASP A 102 0.59 6.05 15.07
C ASP A 102 -0.14 5.96 16.42
N ALA A 103 0.61 5.99 17.52
CA ALA A 103 0.08 5.76 18.86
C ALA A 103 -0.88 6.87 19.33
N ALA A 104 -0.68 8.11 18.88
CA ALA A 104 -1.46 9.26 19.30
C ALA A 104 -2.76 9.42 18.50
N THR A 105 -2.71 9.13 17.20
CA THR A 105 -3.81 9.39 16.26
C THR A 105 -4.52 8.12 15.81
N GLY A 106 -3.96 6.94 16.05
CA GLY A 106 -4.46 5.66 15.55
C GLY A 106 -4.34 5.50 14.03
N ARG A 107 -3.68 6.42 13.33
CA ARG A 107 -3.53 6.38 11.87
C ARG A 107 -2.65 5.21 11.45
N VAL A 108 -3.12 4.37 10.53
CA VAL A 108 -2.31 3.27 10.00
C VAL A 108 -1.12 3.82 9.20
N LEU A 109 0.05 3.26 9.48
CA LEU A 109 1.34 3.64 8.90
C LEU A 109 1.87 2.57 7.96
N GLY A 110 1.57 1.30 8.22
CA GLY A 110 2.01 0.22 7.37
C GLY A 110 1.36 -1.12 7.67
N PHE A 111 1.52 -2.02 6.71
CA PHE A 111 1.10 -3.42 6.77
C PHE A 111 2.30 -4.31 6.44
N ASN A 112 2.44 -5.43 7.17
CA ASN A 112 3.35 -6.51 6.79
C ASN A 112 2.62 -7.84 6.89
N LEU A 113 2.68 -8.63 5.82
CA LEU A 113 1.95 -9.88 5.66
C LEU A 113 2.92 -10.98 5.27
N MET A 114 2.77 -12.12 5.92
CA MET A 114 3.49 -13.35 5.63
C MET A 114 2.47 -14.48 5.51
N GLY A 115 2.44 -15.19 4.39
CA GLY A 115 1.52 -16.31 4.16
C GLY A 115 0.02 -15.94 4.09
N VAL A 116 -0.29 -14.64 3.99
CA VAL A 116 -1.65 -14.07 3.84
C VAL A 116 -1.59 -13.00 2.76
N ARG A 117 -2.63 -12.89 1.94
CA ARG A 117 -2.66 -11.90 0.85
C ARG A 117 -3.72 -10.83 1.09
N TYR A 118 -3.28 -9.58 1.11
CA TYR A 118 -4.16 -8.43 0.99
C TYR A 118 -4.10 -7.78 -0.40
N ARG A 119 -5.20 -7.11 -0.77
CA ARG A 119 -5.33 -6.27 -1.96
C ARG A 119 -4.54 -4.99 -1.76
N HIS A 120 -3.56 -4.76 -2.63
CA HIS A 120 -2.68 -3.60 -2.54
C HIS A 120 -3.49 -2.29 -2.57
N GLU A 121 -4.48 -2.18 -3.45
CA GLU A 121 -5.27 -0.96 -3.67
C GLU A 121 -6.06 -0.54 -2.41
N ILE A 122 -6.52 -1.53 -1.63
CA ILE A 122 -7.24 -1.29 -0.38
C ILE A 122 -6.27 -0.77 0.70
N CYS A 123 -5.13 -1.46 0.88
CA CYS A 123 -4.10 -1.04 1.82
C CYS A 123 -3.55 0.35 1.46
N GLU A 124 -3.27 0.59 0.17
CA GLU A 124 -2.77 1.87 -0.32
C GLU A 124 -3.76 3.00 -0.05
N LYS A 125 -5.05 2.79 -0.31
CA LYS A 125 -6.09 3.80 -0.02
C LYS A 125 -6.16 4.12 1.47
N TRP A 126 -6.15 3.12 2.35
CA TRP A 126 -6.13 3.36 3.80
C TRP A 126 -4.90 4.14 4.25
N LEU A 127 -3.72 3.82 3.72
CA LEU A 127 -2.49 4.55 4.03
C LEU A 127 -2.54 6.00 3.53
N ARG A 128 -3.03 6.19 2.30
CA ARG A 128 -3.16 7.51 1.66
C ARG A 128 -4.14 8.43 2.40
N GLU A 129 -5.26 7.88 2.85
CA GLU A 129 -6.30 8.62 3.58
C GLU A 129 -5.99 8.78 5.07
N GLY A 130 -4.96 8.12 5.57
CA GLY A 130 -4.67 8.12 7.00
C GLY A 130 -5.80 7.47 7.81
N ALA A 131 -6.34 6.35 7.33
CA ALA A 131 -7.42 5.65 8.01
C ALA A 131 -7.01 5.24 9.44
N HIS A 132 -7.94 5.44 10.38
CA HIS A 132 -7.77 4.99 11.75
C HIS A 132 -7.76 3.45 11.81
N VAL A 133 -6.91 2.87 12.67
CA VAL A 133 -6.74 1.41 12.81
C VAL A 133 -8.07 0.71 13.10
N GLU A 134 -8.93 1.30 13.92
CA GLU A 134 -10.25 0.73 14.22
C GLU A 134 -11.18 0.70 12.99
N ALA A 135 -11.11 1.71 12.11
CA ALA A 135 -11.87 1.74 10.87
C ALA A 135 -11.36 0.66 9.90
N VAL A 136 -10.03 0.48 9.82
CA VAL A 136 -9.38 -0.58 9.06
C VAL A 136 -9.82 -1.96 9.57
N LEU A 137 -9.71 -2.21 10.88
CA LEU A 137 -10.09 -3.47 11.51
C LEU A 137 -11.57 -3.81 11.29
N SER A 138 -12.47 -2.83 11.40
CA SER A 138 -13.91 -3.05 11.14
C SER A 138 -14.22 -3.45 9.69
N ARG A 139 -13.31 -3.16 8.76
CA ARG A 139 -13.47 -3.35 7.31
C ARG A 139 -12.42 -4.27 6.69
N LEU A 140 -11.67 -4.99 7.52
CA LEU A 140 -10.48 -5.70 7.10
C LEU A 140 -10.76 -6.79 6.07
N GLY A 141 -11.97 -7.37 6.08
CA GLY A 141 -12.40 -8.36 5.10
C GLY A 141 -12.34 -7.87 3.65
N MET A 142 -12.41 -6.56 3.39
CA MET A 142 -12.21 -6.00 2.04
C MET A 142 -10.80 -6.19 1.52
N ALA A 143 -9.81 -6.17 2.42
CA ALA A 143 -8.42 -6.34 2.04
C ALA A 143 -8.12 -7.80 1.68
N ASN A 144 -8.84 -8.78 2.21
CA ASN A 144 -8.56 -10.20 1.94
C ASN A 144 -8.59 -10.54 0.44
N PHE A 145 -7.51 -11.18 -0.02
CA PHE A 145 -7.30 -11.60 -1.41
C PHE A 145 -6.93 -13.09 -1.56
N ASP A 146 -7.06 -13.90 -0.50
CA ASP A 146 -6.77 -15.33 -0.61
C ASP A 146 -7.77 -16.06 -1.54
N PRO A 147 -7.57 -17.32 -1.95
CA PRO A 147 -8.58 -18.04 -2.74
C PRO A 147 -9.94 -18.16 -2.02
N GLU A 148 -11.03 -18.39 -2.77
CA GLU A 148 -12.44 -18.30 -2.32
C GLU A 148 -12.82 -19.19 -1.11
N PHE A 149 -11.96 -20.14 -0.73
CA PHE A 149 -12.21 -21.10 0.36
C PHE A 149 -11.09 -21.14 1.40
N SER A 150 -10.16 -20.19 1.36
CA SER A 150 -9.14 -20.06 2.39
C SER A 150 -9.74 -19.61 3.71
N ARG A 151 -9.15 -20.08 4.81
CA ARG A 151 -9.49 -19.58 6.14
C ARG A 151 -9.21 -18.08 6.23
N GLN A 152 -10.16 -17.37 6.82
CA GLN A 152 -10.11 -15.94 7.09
C GLN A 152 -9.62 -15.72 8.52
N TYR A 153 -8.80 -14.70 8.72
CA TYR A 153 -8.10 -14.42 9.99
C TYR A 153 -8.45 -13.04 10.56
N GLU A 154 -9.33 -12.30 9.89
CA GLU A 154 -9.71 -10.93 10.24
C GLU A 154 -10.37 -10.87 11.62
N ALA A 155 -11.23 -11.85 11.93
CA ALA A 155 -11.86 -11.95 13.25
C ALA A 155 -10.82 -12.14 14.37
N GLU A 156 -9.82 -12.99 14.14
CA GLU A 156 -8.75 -13.24 15.12
C GLU A 156 -7.91 -11.98 15.37
N LEU A 157 -7.67 -11.18 14.32
CA LEU A 157 -6.95 -9.91 14.42
C LEU A 157 -7.76 -8.85 15.18
N VAL A 158 -9.07 -8.75 14.91
CA VAL A 158 -10.00 -7.86 15.63
C VAL A 158 -10.07 -8.23 17.11
N ASP A 159 -10.22 -9.53 17.41
CA ASP A 159 -10.27 -10.02 18.78
C ASP A 159 -8.96 -9.77 19.53
N LEU A 160 -7.81 -9.92 18.87
CA LEU A 160 -6.52 -9.57 19.44
C LEU A 160 -6.45 -8.10 19.82
N TYR A 161 -6.84 -7.20 18.92
CA TYR A 161 -6.84 -5.76 19.19
C TYR A 161 -7.80 -5.41 20.34
N ASN A 162 -9.00 -5.98 20.35
CA ASN A 162 -9.99 -5.78 21.42
C ASN A 162 -9.42 -6.21 22.78
N ARG A 163 -8.74 -7.37 22.86
CA ARG A 163 -8.08 -7.82 24.10
C ARG A 163 -6.96 -6.89 24.55
N GLN A 164 -6.15 -6.37 23.62
CA GLN A 164 -5.02 -5.50 23.94
C GLN A 164 -5.46 -4.10 24.40
N THR A 165 -6.61 -3.61 23.91
CA THR A 165 -7.04 -2.22 24.09
C THR A 165 -8.29 -2.05 24.95
N GLY A 166 -8.99 -3.14 25.28
CA GLY A 166 -10.29 -3.11 25.96
C GLY A 166 -11.42 -2.59 25.08
N LYS A 167 -11.22 -2.46 23.77
CA LYS A 167 -12.24 -2.03 22.79
C LYS A 167 -13.17 -3.18 22.44
N ASN A 168 -14.27 -2.84 21.74
CA ASN A 168 -15.24 -3.81 21.23
C ASN A 168 -15.56 -3.53 19.76
N ILE A 169 -14.53 -3.65 18.92
CA ILE A 169 -14.66 -3.53 17.47
C ILE A 169 -15.32 -4.78 16.93
N GLN A 170 -16.23 -4.57 15.97
CA GLN A 170 -16.92 -5.62 15.26
C GLN A 170 -16.54 -5.59 13.78
N LEU A 171 -16.29 -6.76 13.20
CA LEU A 171 -16.02 -6.89 11.77
C LEU A 171 -17.34 -6.69 11.01
N LYS A 172 -17.44 -5.56 10.30
CA LYS A 172 -18.65 -5.16 9.57
C LYS A 172 -18.63 -5.60 8.12
N GLN A 173 -17.45 -5.59 7.50
CA GLN A 173 -17.31 -5.88 6.08
C GLN A 173 -16.69 -7.26 5.85
N LYS A 174 -17.43 -8.11 5.12
CA LYS A 174 -16.93 -9.39 4.63
C LYS A 174 -16.17 -9.20 3.32
N ARG A 175 -15.37 -10.20 2.97
CA ARG A 175 -14.73 -10.31 1.65
C ARG A 175 -15.78 -10.25 0.53
N GLY A 176 -15.54 -9.43 -0.49
CA GLY A 176 -16.41 -9.33 -1.67
C GLY A 176 -15.96 -8.24 -2.64
N LEU A 177 -16.12 -8.49 -3.94
CA LEU A 177 -15.69 -7.58 -4.99
C LEU A 177 -16.52 -6.28 -5.01
N ASP A 178 -17.83 -6.35 -4.74
CA ASP A 178 -18.71 -5.18 -4.75
C ASP A 178 -18.30 -4.14 -3.70
N ALA A 179 -17.93 -4.62 -2.50
CA ALA A 179 -17.44 -3.77 -1.42
C ALA A 179 -16.12 -3.08 -1.80
N VAL A 180 -15.23 -3.82 -2.46
CA VAL A 180 -13.96 -3.30 -2.98
C VAL A 180 -14.21 -2.23 -4.04
N LEU A 181 -15.05 -2.52 -5.04
CA LEU A 181 -15.37 -1.58 -6.12
C LEU A 181 -16.01 -0.31 -5.59
N SER A 182 -17.00 -0.43 -4.69
CA SER A 182 -17.65 0.73 -4.05
C SER A 182 -16.65 1.56 -3.22
N PHE A 183 -15.77 0.90 -2.47
CA PHE A 183 -14.77 1.59 -1.68
C PHE A 183 -13.76 2.36 -2.56
N LEU A 184 -13.32 1.75 -3.66
CA LEU A 184 -12.37 2.37 -4.59
C LEU A 184 -13.02 3.48 -5.44
N SER A 185 -14.28 3.33 -5.86
CA SER A 185 -14.97 4.34 -6.69
C SER A 185 -15.22 5.65 -5.94
N ASN A 186 -15.38 5.60 -4.62
CA ASN A 186 -15.57 6.78 -3.79
C ASN A 186 -14.29 7.65 -3.66
N ALA A 187 -13.16 7.23 -4.24
CA ALA A 187 -11.92 8.01 -4.28
C ALA A 187 -11.89 9.12 -5.34
N ASN A 188 -12.82 9.12 -6.30
CA ASN A 188 -12.89 10.08 -7.40
C ASN A 188 -13.90 11.23 -7.16
N ARG A 189 -14.27 11.51 -5.90
CA ARG A 189 -15.07 12.68 -5.52
C ARG A 189 -14.33 13.54 -4.51
#